data_AF-A0A4Q3C9H9-F1
#
_entry.id   AF-A0A4Q3C9H9-F1
#
_cell.length_a   1.000
_cell.length_b   1.000
_cell.length_c   1.000
_cell.angle_alpha   90.00
_cell.angle_beta   90.00
_cell.angle_gamma   90.00
#
_symmetry.space_group_name_H-M   'P 1'
#
loop_
_entity.id
_entity.type
_entity.pdbx_description
1 polymer ?
#
loop_
_entity_poly.entity_id
_entity_poly.type
_entity_poly.pdbx_seq_one_letter_code
_entity_poly.pdbx_strand_id
1 'polypeptide(L)'
;MGDNAAATGKPVAFRVQLSNPTPGAIYTVSVVKDGSAFGTFQTTETSATAEFTDTPSSDGRTYYRVTVEGPSVPYPEAPDAQQRSGNMIGLSNPIYFNFDPAF
;
A
#
# COMPACT_ATOMS: atom_id res chain seq x y z
N MET A 1 -9.74 -10.07 7.92
CA MET A 1 -8.97 -11.09 7.18
C MET A 1 -7.99 -10.33 6.31
N GLY A 2 -6.69 -10.56 6.50
CA GLY A 2 -5.58 -9.92 5.78
C GLY A 2 -4.45 -10.94 5.64
N ASP A 3 -3.41 -10.61 4.89
CA ASP A 3 -2.28 -11.53 4.71
C ASP A 3 -1.50 -11.66 6.03
N ASN A 4 -1.05 -12.86 6.37
CA ASN A 4 -0.28 -13.12 7.58
C ASN A 4 1.01 -13.89 7.25
N ALA A 5 2.13 -13.49 7.85
CA ALA A 5 3.41 -14.18 7.75
C ALA A 5 4.11 -14.24 9.11
N ALA A 6 4.94 -15.26 9.33
CA ALA A 6 5.82 -15.29 10.50
C ALA A 6 7.00 -14.33 10.29
N ALA A 7 7.24 -13.41 11.25
CA ALA A 7 8.43 -12.56 11.19
C ALA A 7 9.67 -13.32 11.65
N THR A 8 10.75 -13.20 10.89
CA THR A 8 12.04 -13.84 11.21
C THR A 8 13.03 -12.87 11.87
N GLY A 9 12.63 -11.62 12.12
CA GLY A 9 13.53 -10.55 12.54
C GLY A 9 14.52 -10.10 11.45
N LYS A 10 14.33 -10.54 10.20
CA LYS A 10 15.14 -10.13 9.04
C LYS A 10 14.41 -9.07 8.21
N PRO A 11 15.15 -8.24 7.46
CA PRO A 11 14.53 -7.28 6.55
C PRO A 11 13.62 -7.95 5.51
N VAL A 12 12.46 -7.34 5.29
CA VAL A 12 11.49 -7.72 4.27
C VAL A 12 11.39 -6.57 3.26
N ALA A 13 11.52 -6.91 1.98
CA ALA A 13 11.29 -5.97 0.88
C ALA A 13 9.82 -6.02 0.47
N PHE A 14 9.18 -4.85 0.46
CA PHE A 14 7.81 -4.66 0.01
C PHE A 14 7.83 -3.97 -1.35
N ARG A 15 6.96 -4.42 -2.24
CA ARG A 15 6.78 -3.83 -3.56
C ARG A 15 5.30 -3.55 -3.80
N VAL A 16 5.00 -2.28 -4.09
CA VAL A 16 3.71 -1.84 -4.59
C VAL A 16 3.84 -1.67 -6.09
N GLN A 17 3.06 -2.42 -6.85
CA GLN A 17 3.08 -2.39 -8.31
C GLN A 17 1.75 -1.87 -8.85
N LEU A 18 1.80 -0.80 -9.62
CA LEU A 18 0.64 -0.26 -10.32
C LEU A 18 0.36 -1.11 -11.56
N SER A 19 -0.91 -1.45 -11.77
CA SER A 19 -1.38 -2.11 -12.99
C SER A 19 -2.12 -1.09 -13.85
N ASN A 20 -1.67 -0.92 -15.09
CA ASN A 20 -2.22 0.05 -16.06
C ASN A 20 -2.24 1.51 -15.57
N PRO A 21 -1.10 2.08 -15.13
CA PRO A 21 -1.06 3.48 -14.73
C PRO A 21 -1.42 4.42 -15.89
N THR A 22 -2.14 5.51 -15.57
CA THR A 22 -2.47 6.60 -16.50
C THR A 22 -1.18 7.24 -17.08
N PRO A 23 -1.10 7.42 -18.41
CA PRO A 23 0.04 8.07 -19.08
C PRO A 23 0.44 9.41 -18.44
N GLY A 24 1.74 9.56 -18.13
CA GLY A 24 2.30 10.79 -17.58
C GLY A 24 1.93 11.09 -16.12
N ALA A 25 1.20 10.20 -15.45
CA ALA A 25 0.78 10.41 -14.07
C ALA A 25 1.90 10.17 -13.06
N ILE A 26 1.79 10.87 -11.93
CA ILE A 26 2.57 10.65 -10.72
C ILE A 26 1.61 10.12 -9.65
N TYR A 27 2.07 9.11 -8.92
CA TYR A 27 1.34 8.47 -7.85
C TYR A 27 2.08 8.62 -6.54
N THR A 28 1.31 8.76 -5.47
CA THR A 28 1.82 8.82 -4.10
C THR A 28 1.38 7.57 -3.36
N VAL A 29 2.34 6.80 -2.86
CA VAL A 29 2.14 5.58 -2.10
C VAL A 29 2.45 5.88 -0.64
N SER A 30 1.43 5.87 0.19
CA SER A 30 1.53 6.11 1.64
C SER A 30 1.42 4.79 2.39
N VAL A 31 2.39 4.51 3.24
CA VAL A 31 2.46 3.28 4.05
C VAL A 31 2.20 3.63 5.50
N VAL A 32 1.29 2.91 6.13
CA VAL A 32 1.03 2.95 7.57
C VAL A 32 1.60 1.68 8.19
N LYS A 33 2.39 1.83 9.26
CA LYS A 33 2.88 0.74 10.11
C LYS A 33 2.29 0.89 11.51
N ASP A 34 1.63 -0.16 12.00
CA ASP A 34 1.03 -0.20 13.35
C ASP A 34 0.18 1.04 13.69
N GLY A 35 -0.57 1.54 12.71
CA GLY A 35 -1.45 2.71 12.85
C GLY A 35 -0.74 4.07 12.73
N SER A 36 0.58 4.08 12.59
CA SER A 36 1.38 5.30 12.41
C SER A 36 1.90 5.42 10.97
N ALA A 37 2.15 6.65 10.50
CA ALA A 37 2.78 6.86 9.20
C ALA A 37 4.18 6.24 9.19
N PHE A 38 4.44 5.34 8.24
CA PHE A 38 5.74 4.71 8.04
C PHE A 38 6.56 5.48 7.00
N GLY A 39 5.94 5.81 5.88
CA GLY A 39 6.62 6.51 4.80
C GLY A 39 5.70 6.83 3.63
N THR A 40 6.19 7.73 2.78
CA THR A 40 5.52 8.14 1.55
C THR A 40 6.51 8.03 0.41
N PHE A 41 6.10 7.36 -0.66
CA PHE A 41 6.93 7.04 -1.81
C PHE A 41 6.24 7.53 -3.08
N GLN A 42 6.98 8.09 -4.02
CA GLN A 42 6.45 8.49 -5.31
C GLN A 42 6.82 7.46 -6.37
N THR A 43 5.89 7.21 -7.29
CA THR A 43 6.16 6.44 -8.51
C THR A 43 5.46 7.08 -9.70
N THR A 44 5.96 6.84 -10.90
CA THR A 44 5.37 7.35 -12.13
C THR A 44 4.76 6.19 -12.93
N GLU A 45 4.05 6.53 -14.00
CA GLU A 45 3.59 5.54 -14.98
C GLU A 45 4.73 4.67 -15.53
N THR A 46 5.90 5.25 -15.77
CA THR A 46 7.02 4.54 -16.40
C THR A 46 7.74 3.59 -15.44
N SER A 47 7.91 3.97 -14.17
CA SER A 47 8.46 3.06 -13.16
C SER A 47 7.43 2.05 -12.67
N ALA A 48 6.18 2.49 -12.49
CA ALA A 48 5.02 1.73 -12.02
C ALA A 48 5.23 0.94 -10.71
N THR A 49 6.31 1.19 -9.99
CA THR A 49 6.66 0.50 -8.74
C THR A 49 7.11 1.48 -7.67
N ALA A 50 6.71 1.21 -6.43
CA ALA A 50 7.28 1.81 -5.23
C ALA A 50 7.75 0.69 -4.31
N GLU A 51 8.94 0.84 -3.76
CA GLU A 51 9.58 -0.18 -2.93
C GLU A 51 10.03 0.42 -1.61
N PHE A 52 9.90 -0.38 -0.56
CA PHE A 52 10.40 -0.04 0.77
C PHE A 52 10.83 -1.29 1.50
N THR A 53 11.65 -1.12 2.53
CA THR A 53 12.12 -2.23 3.36
C THR A 53 11.82 -1.90 4.82
N ASP A 54 11.43 -2.91 5.57
CA ASP A 54 11.30 -2.84 7.01
C ASP A 54 11.68 -4.18 7.64
N THR A 55 11.93 -4.17 8.93
CA THR A 55 12.23 -5.37 9.72
C THR A 55 11.11 -5.58 10.74
N PRO A 56 10.08 -6.39 10.42
CA PRO A 56 9.05 -6.77 11.37
C PRO A 56 9.64 -7.45 12.61
N SER A 57 9.08 -7.17 13.78
CA SER A 57 9.53 -7.78 15.04
C SER A 57 9.30 -9.29 15.03
N SER A 58 10.29 -10.09 15.43
CA SER A 58 10.13 -11.55 15.59
C SER A 58 9.16 -11.92 16.71
N ASP A 59 9.03 -11.05 17.71
CA ASP A 59 8.38 -11.38 18.98
C ASP A 59 7.02 -10.66 19.16
N GLY A 60 6.62 -9.87 18.17
CA GLY A 60 5.42 -9.04 18.24
C GLY A 60 4.68 -8.97 16.91
N ARG A 61 3.40 -8.59 16.99
CA ARG A 61 2.59 -8.33 15.80
C ARG A 61 3.06 -7.05 15.12
N THR A 62 3.27 -7.12 13.81
CA THR A 62 3.50 -5.94 12.97
C THR A 62 2.39 -5.84 11.93
N TYR A 63 1.89 -4.65 11.68
CA TYR A 63 0.82 -4.36 10.73
C TYR A 63 1.26 -3.35 9.69
N TYR A 64 0.91 -3.60 8.43
CA TYR A 64 1.09 -2.66 7.33
C TYR A 64 -0.21 -2.45 6.55
N ARG A 65 -0.41 -1.22 6.08
CA ARG A 65 -1.42 -0.90 5.07
C ARG A 65 -0.92 0.16 4.13
N VAL A 66 -1.27 0.02 2.86
CA VAL A 66 -0.85 0.93 1.79
C VAL A 66 -2.06 1.66 1.24
N THR A 67 -1.92 2.96 1.07
CA THR A 67 -2.86 3.81 0.32
C THR A 67 -2.15 4.36 -0.90
N VAL A 68 -2.82 4.37 -2.04
CA VAL A 68 -2.30 4.92 -3.29
C VAL A 68 -3.19 6.06 -3.73
N GLU A 69 -2.57 7.21 -3.96
CA GLU A 69 -3.21 8.40 -4.51
C GLU A 69 -2.67 8.71 -5.89
N GLY A 70 -3.53 9.20 -6.78
CA GLY A 70 -3.20 9.50 -8.16
C GLY A 70 -4.35 10.19 -8.89
N PRO A 71 -4.23 10.40 -10.21
CA PRO A 71 -5.34 10.95 -10.99
C PRO A 71 -6.55 10.01 -10.94
N SER A 72 -7.72 10.59 -10.69
CA SER A 72 -8.98 9.84 -10.69
C SER A 72 -9.37 9.44 -12.11
N VAL A 73 -9.74 8.18 -12.31
CA VAL A 73 -10.17 7.66 -13.62
C VAL A 73 -11.69 7.86 -13.77
N PRO A 74 -12.20 8.38 -14.90
CA PRO A 74 -13.64 8.55 -15.10
C PRO A 74 -14.38 7.22 -14.98
N TYR A 75 -15.49 7.22 -14.24
CA TYR A 75 -16.37 6.07 -14.11
C TYR A 75 -17.78 6.44 -14.60
N PRO A 76 -18.09 6.23 -15.90
CA PRO A 76 -19.33 6.68 -16.53
C PRO A 76 -20.60 6.16 -15.86
N GLU A 77 -20.54 4.97 -15.28
CA GLU A 77 -21.66 4.30 -14.61
C GLU A 77 -22.03 4.94 -13.27
N ALA A 78 -21.14 5.73 -12.66
CA ALA A 78 -21.44 6.54 -11.49
C ALA A 78 -20.89 7.97 -11.63
N PRO A 79 -21.67 8.86 -12.27
CA PRO A 79 -21.37 10.29 -12.31
C PRO A 79 -21.13 10.83 -10.89
N ASP A 80 -20.18 11.75 -10.73
CA ASP A 80 -19.76 12.36 -9.46
C ASP A 80 -18.99 11.48 -8.46
N ALA A 81 -18.78 10.18 -8.74
CA ALA A 81 -17.99 9.32 -7.86
C ALA A 81 -16.57 9.87 -7.60
N GLN A 82 -15.99 10.54 -8.59
CA GLN A 82 -14.68 11.19 -8.48
C GLN A 82 -14.65 12.32 -7.46
N GLN A 83 -15.68 13.17 -7.42
CA GLN A 83 -15.73 14.28 -6.46
C GLN A 83 -15.82 13.79 -5.01
N ARG A 84 -16.45 12.62 -4.78
CA ARG A 84 -16.64 12.06 -3.44
C ARG A 84 -15.44 11.27 -2.93
N SER A 85 -14.74 10.57 -3.83
CA SER A 85 -13.62 9.69 -3.46
C SER A 85 -12.28 10.43 -3.35
N GLY A 86 -12.18 11.64 -3.89
CA GLY A 86 -10.93 12.38 -3.94
C GLY A 86 -9.87 11.67 -4.79
N ASN A 87 -8.60 11.85 -4.41
CA ASN A 87 -7.47 11.33 -5.19
C ASN A 87 -7.04 9.91 -4.79
N MET A 88 -7.69 9.29 -3.79
CA MET A 88 -7.37 7.92 -3.38
C MET A 88 -7.93 6.93 -4.40
N ILE A 89 -7.04 6.22 -5.08
CA ILE A 89 -7.39 5.26 -6.14
C ILE A 89 -7.17 3.81 -5.71
N GLY A 90 -6.47 3.57 -4.60
CA GLY A 90 -6.18 2.23 -4.11
C GLY A 90 -5.96 2.20 -2.61
N LEU A 91 -6.43 1.12 -1.99
CA LEU A 91 -6.23 0.81 -0.59
C LEU A 91 -5.97 -0.69 -0.46
N SER A 92 -4.83 -1.06 0.12
CA SER A 92 -4.48 -2.47 0.27
C SER A 92 -5.32 -3.14 1.35
N ASN A 93 -5.43 -4.46 1.23
CA ASN A 93 -5.68 -5.30 2.39
C ASN A 93 -4.54 -5.14 3.39
N PRO A 94 -4.81 -5.29 4.69
CA PRO A 94 -3.76 -5.22 5.68
C PRO A 94 -2.84 -6.45 5.59
N ILE A 95 -1.54 -6.20 5.71
CA ILE A 95 -0.51 -7.25 5.80
C ILE A 95 -0.06 -7.30 7.25
N TYR A 96 -0.08 -8.48 7.83
CA TYR A 96 0.38 -8.73 9.18
C TYR A 96 1.61 -9.63 9.20
N PHE A 97 2.46 -9.35 10.16
CA PHE A 97 3.41 -10.32 10.67
C PHE A 97 3.01 -10.74 12.07
N ASN A 98 3.06 -12.03 12.36
CA ASN A 98 2.71 -12.62 13.65
C ASN A 98 1.30 -12.22 14.12
N PHE A 99 0.31 -12.19 13.22
CA PHE A 99 -1.09 -11.96 13.63
C PHE A 99 -1.58 -13.11 14.51
N ASP A 100 -1.35 -14.34 14.04
CA ASP A 100 -1.49 -15.56 14.84
C ASP A 100 -0.08 -16.02 15.26
N PRO A 101 0.28 -15.92 16.56
CA PRO A 101 1.58 -16.36 17.04
C PRO A 101 1.72 -17.89 17.08
N ALA A 102 0.66 -18.66 16.80
CA ALA A 102 0.70 -20.13 16.74
C ALA A 102 0.86 -20.70 15.33
N PHE A 103 1.07 -19.85 14.31
CA PHE A 103 1.29 -20.25 12.92
C PHE A 103 2.61 -20.98 12.69
#